data_AF-A0A2T3Y261-F1
#
_entry.id   AF-A0A2T3Y261-F1
#
_cell.length_a   1.000
_cell.length_b   1.000
_cell.length_c   1.000
_cell.angle_alpha   90.00
_cell.angle_beta   90.00
_cell.angle_gamma   90.00
#
_symmetry.space_group_name_H-M   'P 1'
#
loop_
_entity.id
_entity.type
_entity.pdbx_description
1 polymer ?
#
loop_
_entity_poly.entity_id
_entity_poly.type
_entity_poly.pdbx_seq_one_letter_code
_entity_poly.pdbx_strand_id
1 'polypeptide(L)'
;MLVAGSAHAQSVDEKLRSQLRSTVQELRQLQDNQAQLQADKAAADKQRDDALAQLKDLQAQLAAAKGESSAEAAARRALAQEKTSHAEDARQLAKYKTSYEDLLTVSRARDSERTQLQNEIKARDTQLQSCEAKNADLYRVGHEILDAYEHVGFGTFFASREPFAQSARVKYDEIAQRYGDALYAGQYDPNARTVPAVAASDGAAASAQSGAPKDVPLGPMQ
;
A
#
# COMPACT_ATOMS: atom_id res chain seq x y z
N MET A 1 91.24 2.92 -115.36
CA MET A 1 90.70 1.58 -115.03
C MET A 1 90.72 1.42 -113.52
N LEU A 2 89.55 1.13 -112.93
CA LEU A 2 89.29 0.62 -111.57
C LEU A 2 89.86 1.38 -110.35
N VAL A 3 89.05 2.29 -109.79
CA VAL A 3 88.95 2.50 -108.34
C VAL A 3 87.46 2.57 -107.99
N ALA A 4 86.82 1.41 -107.84
CA ALA A 4 85.41 1.31 -107.44
C ALA A 4 85.16 0.21 -106.38
N GLY A 5 86.23 -0.28 -105.74
CA GLY A 5 86.16 -1.31 -104.69
C GLY A 5 86.21 -0.79 -103.25
N SER A 6 86.61 0.46 -103.01
CA SER A 6 86.80 1.01 -101.66
C SER A 6 85.55 1.67 -101.06
N ALA A 7 84.61 2.15 -101.89
CA ALA A 7 83.40 2.81 -101.42
C ALA A 7 82.35 1.85 -100.84
N HIS A 8 82.33 0.58 -101.28
CA HIS A 8 81.43 -0.46 -100.74
C HIS A 8 81.94 -1.07 -99.42
N ALA A 9 83.26 -1.10 -99.17
CA ALA A 9 83.80 -1.54 -97.88
C ALA A 9 83.58 -0.48 -96.78
N GLN A 10 83.76 0.80 -97.13
CA GLN A 10 83.49 1.93 -96.23
C GLN A 10 82.00 2.06 -95.86
N SER A 11 81.08 1.69 -96.74
CA SER A 11 79.63 1.75 -96.45
C SER A 11 79.14 0.60 -95.56
N VAL A 12 79.77 -0.58 -95.61
CA VAL A 12 79.46 -1.71 -94.73
C VAL A 12 79.99 -1.45 -93.31
N ASP A 13 81.21 -0.93 -93.19
CA ASP A 13 81.80 -0.56 -91.89
C ASP A 13 81.02 0.57 -91.19
N GLU A 14 80.59 1.61 -91.93
CA GLU A 14 79.79 2.69 -91.35
C GLU A 14 78.40 2.20 -90.89
N LYS A 15 77.83 1.21 -91.59
CA LYS A 15 76.58 0.55 -91.21
C LYS A 15 76.73 -0.33 -89.97
N LEU A 16 77.85 -1.03 -89.81
CA LEU A 16 78.15 -1.76 -88.57
C LEU A 16 78.35 -0.79 -87.40
N ARG A 17 79.05 0.34 -87.60
CA ARG A 17 79.22 1.36 -86.55
C ARG A 17 77.92 2.05 -86.17
N SER A 18 77.01 2.27 -87.11
CA SER A 18 75.68 2.83 -86.81
C SER A 18 74.79 1.81 -86.10
N GLN A 19 74.83 0.54 -86.49
CA GLN A 19 74.15 -0.55 -85.77
C GLN A 19 74.69 -0.76 -84.36
N LEU A 20 76.01 -0.69 -84.16
CA LEU A 20 76.61 -0.77 -82.82
C LEU A 20 76.19 0.43 -81.95
N ARG A 21 76.15 1.65 -82.51
CA ARG A 21 75.64 2.83 -81.79
C ARG A 21 74.16 2.70 -81.44
N SER A 22 73.33 2.20 -82.36
CA SER A 22 71.89 1.95 -82.13
C SER A 22 71.66 0.91 -81.04
N THR A 23 72.39 -0.21 -81.07
CA THR A 23 72.27 -1.27 -80.06
C THR A 23 72.78 -0.83 -78.69
N VAL A 24 73.84 -0.02 -78.62
CA VAL A 24 74.30 0.59 -77.36
C VAL A 24 73.26 1.59 -76.81
N GLN A 25 72.59 2.37 -77.66
CA GLN A 25 71.50 3.25 -77.25
C GLN A 25 70.28 2.45 -76.75
N GLU A 26 69.87 1.40 -77.46
CA GLU A 26 68.79 0.50 -77.06
C GLU A 26 69.07 -0.19 -75.72
N LEU A 27 70.31 -0.65 -75.49
CA LEU A 27 70.70 -1.33 -74.25
C LEU A 27 70.69 -0.36 -73.07
N ARG A 28 71.13 0.88 -73.27
CA ARG A 28 71.02 1.95 -72.26
C ARG A 28 69.56 2.28 -71.95
N GLN A 29 68.72 2.38 -72.97
CA GLN A 29 67.29 2.63 -72.81
C GLN A 29 66.56 1.48 -72.10
N LEU A 30 66.94 0.23 -72.37
CA LEU A 30 66.44 -0.95 -71.66
C LEU A 30 66.89 -0.97 -70.19
N GLN A 31 68.13 -0.57 -69.88
CA GLN A 31 68.61 -0.44 -68.51
C GLN A 31 67.85 0.65 -67.74
N ASP A 32 67.64 1.82 -68.35
CA ASP A 32 66.87 2.91 -67.74
C ASP A 32 65.40 2.49 -67.51
N ASN A 33 64.79 1.80 -68.49
CA ASN A 33 63.44 1.24 -68.34
C ASN A 33 63.37 0.16 -67.25
N GLN A 34 64.39 -0.68 -67.11
CA GLN A 34 64.44 -1.68 -66.04
C GLN A 34 64.55 -1.03 -64.67
N ALA A 35 65.38 0.00 -64.52
CA ALA A 35 65.49 0.78 -63.29
C ALA A 35 64.16 1.47 -62.95
N GLN A 36 63.50 2.07 -63.94
CA GLN A 36 62.19 2.72 -63.76
C GLN A 36 61.12 1.70 -63.33
N LEU A 37 61.02 0.55 -64.00
CA LEU A 37 60.06 -0.50 -63.65
C LEU A 37 60.31 -1.08 -62.25
N GLN A 38 61.57 -1.19 -61.82
CA GLN A 38 61.89 -1.62 -60.45
C GLN A 38 61.46 -0.58 -59.42
N ALA A 39 61.66 0.71 -59.71
CA ALA A 39 61.20 1.80 -58.86
C ALA A 39 59.66 1.84 -58.78
N ASP A 40 58.97 1.71 -59.91
CA ASP A 40 57.51 1.68 -59.99
C ASP A 40 56.94 0.46 -59.27
N LYS A 41 57.58 -0.71 -59.40
CA LYS A 41 57.20 -1.92 -58.66
C LYS A 41 57.35 -1.73 -57.16
N ALA A 42 58.47 -1.16 -56.70
CA ALA A 42 58.67 -0.88 -55.28
C ALA A 42 57.65 0.15 -54.73
N ALA A 43 57.29 1.15 -55.53
CA ALA A 43 56.25 2.11 -55.18
C ALA A 43 54.86 1.46 -55.12
N ALA A 44 54.52 0.61 -56.10
CA ALA A 44 53.26 -0.14 -56.14
C ALA A 44 53.16 -1.16 -54.99
N ASP A 45 54.25 -1.85 -54.65
CA ASP A 45 54.30 -2.77 -53.51
C ASP A 45 54.07 -2.01 -52.19
N LYS A 46 54.70 -0.84 -52.00
CA LYS A 46 54.43 0.03 -50.84
C LYS A 46 52.97 0.48 -50.79
N GLN A 47 52.41 0.96 -51.90
CA GLN A 47 51.01 1.39 -51.97
C GLN A 47 50.05 0.23 -51.66
N ARG A 48 50.35 -0.98 -52.14
CA ARG A 48 49.57 -2.18 -51.81
C ARG A 48 49.64 -2.48 -50.32
N ASP A 49 50.83 -2.44 -49.73
CA ASP A 49 51.03 -2.76 -48.32
C ASP A 49 50.35 -1.71 -47.42
N ASP A 50 50.43 -0.42 -47.78
CA ASP A 50 49.72 0.67 -47.10
C ASP A 50 48.20 0.52 -47.23
N ALA A 51 47.68 0.20 -48.42
CA ALA A 51 46.25 -0.04 -48.63
C ALA A 51 45.76 -1.28 -47.85
N LEU A 52 46.56 -2.35 -47.78
CA LEU A 52 46.25 -3.53 -46.98
C LEU A 52 46.24 -3.22 -45.48
N ALA A 53 47.15 -2.37 -45.00
CA ALA A 53 47.15 -1.90 -43.63
C ALA A 53 45.89 -1.08 -43.32
N GLN A 54 45.53 -0.13 -44.19
CA GLN A 54 44.31 0.67 -44.04
C GLN A 54 43.05 -0.18 -44.06
N LEU A 55 42.96 -1.19 -44.94
CA LEU A 55 41.82 -2.11 -44.95
C LEU A 55 41.68 -2.89 -43.65
N LYS A 56 42.80 -3.36 -43.07
CA LYS A 56 42.78 -4.05 -41.76
C LYS A 56 42.33 -3.12 -40.65
N ASP A 57 42.83 -1.88 -40.62
CA ASP A 57 42.45 -0.89 -39.61
C ASP A 57 40.97 -0.52 -39.72
N LEU A 58 40.47 -0.27 -40.93
CA LEU A 58 39.05 0.02 -41.16
C LEU A 58 38.18 -1.18 -40.79
N GLN A 59 38.61 -2.41 -41.09
CA GLN A 59 37.89 -3.62 -40.71
C GLN A 59 37.84 -3.81 -39.19
N ALA A 60 38.93 -3.50 -38.47
CA ALA A 60 38.98 -3.51 -37.02
C ALA A 60 38.05 -2.46 -36.40
N GLN A 61 38.05 -1.23 -36.93
CA GLN A 61 37.15 -0.16 -36.48
C GLN A 61 35.67 -0.52 -36.71
N LEU A 62 35.34 -1.13 -37.86
CA LEU A 62 33.97 -1.55 -38.18
C LEU A 62 33.51 -2.69 -37.24
N ALA A 63 34.40 -3.62 -36.92
CA ALA A 63 34.12 -4.68 -35.94
C ALA A 63 33.89 -4.10 -34.53
N ALA A 64 34.71 -3.14 -34.10
CA ALA A 64 34.56 -2.46 -32.82
C ALA A 64 33.24 -1.68 -32.74
N ALA A 65 32.93 -0.85 -33.74
CA ALA A 65 31.68 -0.07 -33.79
C ALA A 65 30.42 -0.95 -33.81
N LYS A 66 30.45 -2.09 -34.52
CA LYS A 66 29.37 -3.08 -34.47
C LYS A 66 29.22 -3.71 -33.08
N GLY A 67 30.34 -4.02 -32.43
CA GLY A 67 30.36 -4.52 -31.05
C GLY A 67 29.72 -3.53 -30.08
N GLU A 68 30.14 -2.27 -30.10
CA GLU A 68 29.61 -1.20 -29.25
C GLU A 68 28.11 -0.99 -29.48
N SER A 69 27.68 -0.90 -30.75
CA SER A 69 26.26 -0.76 -31.09
C SER A 69 25.42 -1.94 -30.59
N SER A 70 25.94 -3.17 -30.67
CA SER A 70 25.25 -4.35 -30.15
C SER A 70 25.14 -4.34 -28.62
N ALA A 71 26.19 -3.87 -27.92
CA ALA A 71 26.19 -3.72 -26.47
C ALA A 71 25.20 -2.64 -26.02
N GLU A 72 25.14 -1.51 -26.74
CA GLU A 72 24.19 -0.45 -26.45
C GLU A 72 22.73 -0.90 -26.67
N ALA A 73 22.47 -1.66 -27.74
CA ALA A 73 21.16 -2.24 -27.98
C ALA A 73 20.76 -3.25 -26.87
N ALA A 74 21.70 -4.06 -26.38
CA ALA A 74 21.47 -4.96 -25.27
C ALA A 74 21.18 -4.20 -23.96
N ALA A 75 21.96 -3.15 -23.67
CA ALA A 75 21.75 -2.30 -22.49
C ALA A 75 20.38 -1.61 -22.52
N ARG A 76 19.97 -1.07 -23.68
CA ARG A 76 18.64 -0.46 -23.87
C ARG A 76 17.51 -1.47 -23.63
N ARG A 77 17.66 -2.71 -24.08
CA ARG A 77 16.68 -3.79 -23.84
C ARG A 77 16.61 -4.17 -22.36
N ALA A 78 17.75 -4.32 -21.70
CA ALA A 78 17.80 -4.63 -20.26
C ALA A 78 17.11 -3.53 -19.43
N LEU A 79 17.40 -2.26 -19.73
CA LEU A 79 16.81 -1.11 -19.05
C LEU A 79 15.29 -1.01 -19.31
N ALA A 80 14.82 -1.34 -20.52
CA ALA A 80 13.40 -1.42 -20.82
C ALA A 80 12.69 -2.55 -20.05
N GLN A 81 13.35 -3.71 -19.92
CA GLN A 81 12.84 -4.82 -19.11
C GLN A 81 12.75 -4.45 -17.63
N GLU A 82 13.79 -3.85 -17.08
CA GLU A 82 13.83 -3.40 -15.68
C GLU A 82 12.76 -2.34 -15.38
N LYS A 83 12.55 -1.38 -16.30
CA LYS A 83 11.44 -0.42 -16.17
C LYS A 83 10.08 -1.10 -16.18
N THR A 84 9.92 -2.14 -17.00
CA THR A 84 8.66 -2.88 -17.09
C THR A 84 8.42 -3.68 -15.81
N SER A 85 9.42 -4.40 -15.31
CA SER A 85 9.31 -5.14 -14.04
C SER A 85 9.05 -4.19 -12.88
N HIS A 86 9.75 -3.05 -12.80
CA HIS A 86 9.51 -2.06 -11.75
C HIS A 86 8.11 -1.45 -11.83
N ALA A 87 7.57 -1.24 -13.04
CA ALA A 87 6.19 -0.78 -13.20
C ALA A 87 5.16 -1.83 -12.76
N GLU A 88 5.43 -3.11 -13.00
CA GLU A 88 4.61 -4.21 -12.50
C GLU A 88 4.67 -4.32 -10.98
N ASP A 89 5.85 -4.27 -10.39
CA ASP A 89 6.05 -4.28 -8.94
C ASP A 89 5.33 -3.10 -8.27
N ALA A 90 5.45 -1.90 -8.85
CA ALA A 90 4.74 -0.72 -8.36
C ALA A 90 3.21 -0.91 -8.40
N ARG A 91 2.68 -1.54 -9.46
CA ARG A 91 1.24 -1.88 -9.56
C ARG A 91 0.82 -2.89 -8.51
N GLN A 92 1.63 -3.93 -8.26
CA GLN A 92 1.33 -4.92 -7.23
C GLN A 92 1.36 -4.29 -5.84
N LEU A 93 2.37 -3.47 -5.56
CA LEU A 93 2.50 -2.76 -4.28
C LEU A 93 1.33 -1.81 -4.03
N ALA A 94 0.86 -1.11 -5.07
CA ALA A 94 -0.36 -0.30 -4.99
C ALA A 94 -1.60 -1.15 -4.66
N LYS A 95 -1.79 -2.29 -5.33
CA LYS A 95 -2.90 -3.22 -5.04
C LYS A 95 -2.85 -3.74 -3.61
N TYR A 96 -1.67 -4.13 -3.12
CA TYR A 96 -1.51 -4.58 -1.74
C TYR A 96 -1.87 -3.48 -0.74
N LYS A 97 -1.42 -2.24 -0.97
CA LYS A 97 -1.79 -1.09 -0.14
C LYS A 97 -3.30 -0.88 -0.10
N THR A 98 -3.95 -0.82 -1.25
CA THR A 98 -5.42 -0.67 -1.32
C THR A 98 -6.12 -1.81 -0.60
N SER A 99 -5.71 -3.06 -0.83
CA SER A 99 -6.33 -4.21 -0.15
C SER A 99 -6.15 -4.17 1.37
N TYR A 100 -5.04 -3.62 1.85
CA TYR A 100 -4.76 -3.47 3.28
C TYR A 100 -5.62 -2.35 3.89
N GLU A 101 -5.76 -1.22 3.20
CA GLU A 101 -6.65 -0.12 3.60
C GLU A 101 -8.13 -0.55 3.61
N ASP A 102 -8.55 -1.33 2.61
CA ASP A 102 -9.90 -1.91 2.56
C ASP A 102 -10.13 -2.85 3.74
N LEU A 103 -9.17 -3.74 4.03
CA LEU A 103 -9.28 -4.67 5.16
C LEU A 103 -9.32 -3.93 6.50
N LEU A 104 -8.53 -2.88 6.67
CA LEU A 104 -8.54 -2.04 7.87
C LEU A 104 -9.88 -1.33 8.03
N THR A 105 -10.46 -0.84 6.93
CA THR A 105 -11.77 -0.18 6.92
C THR A 105 -12.87 -1.17 7.31
N VAL A 106 -12.86 -2.37 6.72
CA VAL A 106 -13.81 -3.44 7.06
C VAL A 106 -13.67 -3.86 8.52
N SER A 107 -12.45 -4.02 9.03
CA SER A 107 -12.21 -4.36 10.44
C SER A 107 -12.81 -3.31 11.37
N ARG A 108 -12.53 -2.03 11.13
CA ARG A 108 -13.08 -0.92 11.93
C ARG A 108 -14.60 -0.85 11.88
N ALA A 109 -15.19 -1.10 10.71
CA ALA A 109 -16.64 -1.16 10.55
C ALA A 109 -17.25 -2.33 11.32
N ARG A 110 -16.60 -3.50 11.33
CA ARG A 110 -17.05 -4.66 12.12
C ARG A 110 -16.91 -4.42 13.62
N ASP A 111 -15.85 -3.75 14.07
CA ASP A 111 -15.66 -3.42 15.47
C ASP A 111 -16.69 -2.38 15.97
N SER A 112 -17.02 -1.40 15.14
CA SER A 112 -18.08 -0.43 15.46
C SER A 112 -19.46 -1.10 15.49
N GLU A 113 -19.78 -1.95 14.52
CA GLU A 113 -21.03 -2.73 14.49
C GLU A 113 -21.15 -3.65 15.71
N ARG A 114 -20.08 -4.36 16.07
CA ARG A 114 -20.05 -5.17 17.30
C ARG A 114 -20.31 -4.35 18.55
N THR A 115 -19.69 -3.17 18.64
CA THR A 115 -19.89 -2.26 19.79
C THR A 115 -21.33 -1.76 19.84
N GLN A 116 -21.91 -1.40 18.70
CA GLN A 116 -23.31 -0.98 18.60
C GLN A 116 -24.26 -2.10 19.04
N LEU A 117 -24.11 -3.31 18.48
CA LEU A 117 -24.92 -4.47 18.83
C LEU A 117 -24.77 -4.85 20.32
N GLN A 118 -23.56 -4.78 20.90
CA GLN A 118 -23.37 -5.00 22.32
C GLN A 118 -24.09 -3.95 23.18
N ASN A 119 -24.10 -2.69 22.76
CA ASN A 119 -24.83 -1.64 23.46
C ASN A 119 -26.34 -1.82 23.35
N GLU A 120 -26.84 -2.23 22.18
CA GLU A 120 -28.25 -2.57 21.96
C GLU A 120 -28.68 -3.75 22.84
N ILE A 121 -27.88 -4.82 22.90
CA ILE A 121 -28.15 -5.97 23.79
C ILE A 121 -28.21 -5.51 25.25
N LYS A 122 -27.21 -4.74 25.72
CA LYS A 122 -27.23 -4.22 27.10
C LYS A 122 -28.46 -3.34 27.38
N ALA A 123 -28.85 -2.50 26.43
CA ALA A 123 -30.04 -1.67 26.56
C ALA A 123 -31.31 -2.53 26.60
N ARG A 124 -31.37 -3.59 25.78
CA ARG A 124 -32.48 -4.54 25.81
C ARG A 124 -32.57 -5.32 27.11
N ASP A 125 -31.45 -5.81 27.62
CA ASP A 125 -31.38 -6.54 28.89
C ASP A 125 -31.82 -5.65 30.05
N THR A 126 -31.36 -4.39 30.08
CA THR A 126 -31.79 -3.42 31.09
C THR A 126 -33.30 -3.18 31.05
N GLN A 127 -33.88 -3.08 29.86
CA GLN A 127 -35.32 -2.92 29.72
C GLN A 127 -36.08 -4.19 30.14
N LEU A 128 -35.57 -5.38 29.83
CA LEU A 128 -36.17 -6.65 30.28
C LEU A 128 -36.15 -6.76 31.80
N GLN A 129 -35.02 -6.44 32.45
CA GLN A 129 -34.93 -6.41 33.91
C GLN A 129 -35.91 -5.41 34.53
N SER A 130 -36.10 -4.23 33.91
CA SER A 130 -37.09 -3.25 34.37
C SER A 130 -38.53 -3.77 34.19
N CYS A 131 -38.84 -4.44 33.08
CA CYS A 131 -40.14 -5.09 32.88
C CYS A 131 -40.40 -6.17 33.92
N GLU A 132 -39.41 -7.03 34.18
CA GLU A 132 -39.49 -8.11 35.17
C GLU A 132 -39.73 -7.57 36.57
N ALA A 133 -38.97 -6.54 36.99
CA ALA A 133 -39.16 -5.90 38.28
C ALA A 133 -40.56 -5.27 38.42
N LYS A 134 -41.00 -4.52 37.41
CA LYS A 134 -42.35 -3.93 37.38
C LYS A 134 -43.46 -4.98 37.37
N ASN A 135 -43.26 -6.09 36.68
CA ASN A 135 -44.20 -7.20 36.65
C ASN A 135 -44.31 -7.85 38.04
N ALA A 136 -43.18 -8.10 38.71
CA ALA A 136 -43.16 -8.60 40.09
C ALA A 136 -43.86 -7.62 41.06
N ASP A 137 -43.63 -6.31 40.92
CA ASP A 137 -44.32 -5.29 41.72
C ASP A 137 -45.82 -5.28 41.47
N LEU A 138 -46.28 -5.36 40.22
CA LEU A 138 -47.70 -5.45 39.89
C LEU A 138 -48.35 -6.70 40.47
N TYR A 139 -47.66 -7.85 40.44
CA TYR A 139 -48.15 -9.06 41.10
C TYR A 139 -48.27 -8.89 42.62
N ARG A 140 -47.26 -8.27 43.26
CA ARG A 140 -47.31 -7.98 44.71
C ARG A 140 -48.47 -7.07 45.06
N VAL A 141 -48.63 -5.95 44.34
CA VAL A 141 -49.73 -5.01 44.56
C VAL A 141 -51.08 -5.67 44.29
N GLY A 142 -51.19 -6.49 43.25
CA GLY A 142 -52.37 -7.29 42.97
C GLY A 142 -52.75 -8.19 44.15
N HIS A 143 -51.79 -8.92 44.70
CA HIS A 143 -52.01 -9.74 45.91
C HIS A 143 -52.41 -8.91 47.13
N GLU A 144 -51.80 -7.75 47.35
CA GLU A 144 -52.18 -6.84 48.45
C GLU A 144 -53.61 -6.33 48.31
N ILE A 145 -54.09 -6.06 47.08
CA ILE A 145 -55.48 -5.65 46.81
C ILE A 145 -56.45 -6.80 47.13
N LEU A 146 -56.14 -8.02 46.69
CA LEU A 146 -56.97 -9.19 46.99
C LEU A 146 -57.05 -9.44 48.51
N ASP A 147 -55.91 -9.36 49.21
CA ASP A 147 -55.84 -9.54 50.66
C ASP A 147 -56.62 -8.46 51.42
N ALA A 148 -56.52 -7.20 50.97
CA ALA A 148 -57.31 -6.11 51.53
C ALA A 148 -58.82 -6.31 51.32
N TYR A 149 -59.25 -6.82 50.16
CA TYR A 149 -60.65 -7.12 49.90
C TYR A 149 -61.19 -8.23 50.82
N GLU A 150 -60.39 -9.28 51.05
CA GLU A 150 -60.74 -10.36 51.98
C GLU A 150 -60.91 -9.84 53.41
N HIS A 151 -59.93 -9.10 53.93
CA HIS A 151 -59.94 -8.59 55.30
C HIS A 151 -61.02 -7.51 55.54
N VAL A 152 -61.27 -6.65 54.55
CA VAL A 152 -62.34 -5.65 54.63
C VAL A 152 -63.71 -6.34 54.63
N GLY A 153 -63.93 -7.35 53.81
CA GLY A 153 -65.19 -8.11 53.78
C GLY A 153 -65.54 -8.74 55.12
N PHE A 154 -64.55 -9.30 55.82
CA PHE A 154 -64.75 -9.88 57.15
C PHE A 154 -64.85 -8.82 58.26
N GLY A 155 -64.03 -7.77 58.27
CA GLY A 155 -64.03 -6.77 59.34
C GLY A 155 -65.19 -5.76 59.26
N THR A 156 -65.59 -5.36 58.04
CA THR A 156 -66.63 -4.33 57.86
C THR A 156 -68.05 -4.87 57.86
N PHE A 157 -68.29 -6.14 57.53
CA PHE A 157 -69.63 -6.73 57.67
C PHE A 157 -70.07 -6.77 59.15
N PHE A 158 -69.14 -7.02 60.08
CA PHE A 158 -69.42 -6.93 61.52
C PHE A 158 -69.57 -5.47 62.02
N ALA A 159 -68.84 -4.51 61.44
CA ALA A 159 -68.90 -3.08 61.81
C ALA A 159 -70.03 -2.27 61.14
N SER A 160 -70.61 -2.76 60.03
CA SER A 160 -71.66 -2.06 59.26
C SER A 160 -73.01 -1.90 59.98
N ARG A 161 -73.13 -2.37 61.23
CA ARG A 161 -74.30 -2.14 62.09
C ARG A 161 -74.21 -0.84 62.89
N GLU A 162 -73.11 -0.08 62.80
CA GLU A 162 -72.95 1.20 63.51
C GLU A 162 -72.86 2.43 62.57
N PRO A 163 -73.40 3.61 62.98
CA PRO A 163 -73.68 4.76 62.11
C PRO A 163 -72.47 5.61 61.66
N PHE A 164 -71.24 5.09 61.67
CA PHE A 164 -70.01 5.83 61.32
C PHE A 164 -69.55 5.67 59.86
N ALA A 165 -70.49 5.57 58.92
CA ALA A 165 -70.23 5.30 57.50
C ALA A 165 -69.39 6.37 56.76
N GLN A 166 -69.31 7.61 57.27
CA GLN A 166 -68.48 8.66 56.65
C GLN A 166 -66.97 8.39 56.81
N SER A 167 -66.53 7.91 57.98
CA SER A 167 -65.12 7.57 58.22
C SER A 167 -64.66 6.37 57.39
N ALA A 168 -65.57 5.42 57.15
CA ALA A 168 -65.30 4.27 56.28
C ALA A 168 -65.10 4.71 54.83
N ARG A 169 -65.92 5.63 54.30
CA ARG A 169 -65.79 6.17 52.93
C ARG A 169 -64.42 6.80 52.66
N VAL A 170 -63.94 7.66 53.57
CA VAL A 170 -62.62 8.29 53.41
C VAL A 170 -61.48 7.25 53.40
N LYS A 171 -61.59 6.21 54.24
CA LYS A 171 -60.61 5.10 54.23
C LYS A 171 -60.64 4.31 52.92
N TYR A 172 -61.83 4.11 52.33
CA TYR A 172 -61.94 3.48 51.01
C TYR A 172 -61.32 4.33 49.90
N ASP A 173 -61.52 5.64 49.95
CA ASP A 173 -60.92 6.57 48.97
C ASP A 173 -59.39 6.59 49.10
N GLU A 174 -58.84 6.59 50.33
CA GLU A 174 -57.40 6.52 50.58
C GLU A 174 -56.78 5.19 50.11
N ILE A 175 -57.47 4.07 50.35
CA ILE A 175 -57.06 2.75 49.86
C ILE A 175 -57.08 2.71 48.33
N ALA A 176 -58.15 3.22 47.70
CA ALA A 176 -58.28 3.28 46.25
C ALA A 176 -57.18 4.15 45.62
N GLN A 177 -56.86 5.29 46.23
CA GLN A 177 -55.81 6.18 45.78
C GLN A 177 -54.43 5.52 45.90
N ARG A 178 -54.12 4.93 47.06
CA ARG A 178 -52.84 4.23 47.31
C ARG A 178 -52.59 3.11 46.30
N TYR A 179 -53.60 2.29 46.02
CA TYR A 179 -53.47 1.22 45.04
C TYR A 179 -53.47 1.72 43.59
N GLY A 180 -54.20 2.79 43.29
CA GLY A 180 -54.14 3.47 42.00
C GLY A 180 -52.73 3.99 41.69
N ASP A 181 -52.09 4.64 42.66
CA ASP A 181 -50.72 5.14 42.55
C ASP A 181 -49.71 3.99 42.39
N ALA A 182 -49.91 2.87 43.11
CA ALA A 182 -49.05 1.70 43.02
C ALA A 182 -49.16 0.95 41.67
N LEU A 183 -50.38 0.81 41.13
CA LEU A 183 -50.61 0.26 39.78
C LEU A 183 -50.01 1.15 38.69
N TYR A 184 -50.18 2.47 38.84
CA TYR A 184 -49.63 3.44 37.91
C TYR A 184 -48.10 3.42 37.90
N ALA A 185 -47.47 3.37 39.09
CA ALA A 185 -46.02 3.26 39.23
C ALA A 185 -45.44 1.95 38.65
N GLY A 186 -46.20 0.84 38.75
CA GLY A 186 -45.83 -0.46 38.19
C GLY A 186 -46.00 -0.57 36.67
N GLN A 187 -46.66 0.39 36.01
CA GLN A 187 -46.85 0.34 34.56
C GLN A 187 -45.52 0.51 33.80
N TYR A 188 -45.24 -0.40 32.86
CA TYR A 188 -44.08 -0.25 31.97
C TYR A 188 -44.36 0.81 30.89
N ASP A 189 -43.49 1.81 30.81
CA ASP A 189 -43.50 2.82 29.75
C ASP A 189 -42.18 2.72 28.96
N PRO A 190 -42.22 2.37 27.67
CA PRO A 190 -41.02 2.24 26.83
C PRO A 190 -40.31 3.59 26.56
N ASN A 191 -40.99 4.72 26.80
CA ASN A 191 -40.46 6.07 26.56
C ASN A 191 -40.08 6.81 27.83
N ALA A 192 -40.41 6.27 29.01
CA ALA A 192 -39.94 6.81 30.28
C ALA A 192 -38.43 6.64 30.33
N ARG A 193 -37.68 7.74 30.12
CA ARG A 193 -36.24 7.77 30.35
C ARG A 193 -35.99 7.20 31.74
N THR A 194 -35.22 6.12 31.82
CA THR A 194 -34.69 5.62 33.09
C THR A 194 -33.84 6.74 33.68
N VAL A 195 -34.47 7.55 34.54
CA VAL A 195 -33.75 8.54 35.33
C VAL A 195 -32.92 7.70 36.31
N PRO A 196 -31.57 7.72 36.22
CA PRO A 196 -30.79 7.09 37.26
C PRO A 196 -31.17 7.82 38.55
N ALA A 197 -31.60 7.06 39.56
CA ALA A 197 -31.91 7.60 40.87
C ALA A 197 -30.74 8.46 41.32
N VAL A 198 -30.95 9.79 41.31
CA VAL A 198 -30.03 10.74 41.92
C VAL A 198 -29.99 10.35 43.38
N ALA A 199 -28.83 9.88 43.83
CA ALA A 199 -28.50 9.79 45.23
C ALA A 199 -28.65 11.19 45.82
N ALA A 200 -29.80 11.45 46.42
CA ALA A 200 -30.02 12.59 47.29
C ALA A 200 -29.28 12.28 48.60
N SER A 201 -28.15 12.97 48.75
CA SER A 201 -27.42 13.11 50.00
C SER A 201 -28.21 13.94 51.03
N ASP A 202 -27.74 13.81 52.27
CA ASP A 202 -27.94 14.66 53.46
C ASP A 202 -29.17 14.34 54.34
N GLY A 203 -29.04 14.02 55.64
CA GLY A 203 -27.86 13.98 56.51
C GLY A 203 -28.22 13.63 57.97
N ALA A 204 -27.22 13.78 58.85
CA ALA A 204 -27.19 13.58 60.32
C ALA A 204 -27.01 12.13 60.81
N ALA A 205 -26.11 11.78 61.75
CA ALA A 205 -25.16 12.51 62.59
C ALA A 205 -24.08 11.51 63.07
N ALA A 206 -22.80 11.89 63.01
CA ALA A 206 -21.91 12.15 64.15
C ALA A 206 -21.74 11.03 65.21
N SER A 207 -20.58 10.39 65.20
CA SER A 207 -19.63 10.27 66.33
C SER A 207 -18.39 9.49 65.84
N ALA A 208 -17.23 10.15 65.70
CA ALA A 208 -16.12 10.11 66.68
C ALA A 208 -15.57 8.68 66.83
N GLN A 209 -14.35 8.31 66.47
CA GLN A 209 -12.99 8.81 66.74
C GLN A 209 -12.08 7.74 66.08
N SER A 210 -10.79 7.83 65.78
CA SER A 210 -9.69 8.76 66.02
C SER A 210 -8.48 8.13 65.27
N GLY A 211 -7.54 8.94 64.78
CA GLY A 211 -6.21 8.42 64.43
C GLY A 211 -5.61 8.99 63.16
N ALA A 212 -5.29 10.29 63.18
CA ALA A 212 -4.40 10.92 62.22
C ALA A 212 -2.91 10.53 62.50
N PRO A 213 -1.92 11.09 61.78
CA PRO A 213 -1.32 10.49 60.59
C PRO A 213 0.20 10.27 60.79
N LYS A 214 0.85 9.53 59.89
CA LYS A 214 2.27 9.74 59.62
C LYS A 214 2.55 9.66 58.13
N ASP A 215 2.82 10.85 57.60
CA ASP A 215 3.67 11.10 56.44
C ASP A 215 4.92 10.20 56.45
N VAL A 216 5.37 9.79 55.26
CA VAL A 216 6.64 10.20 54.64
C VAL A 216 6.86 9.41 53.33
N PRO A 217 7.53 10.00 52.32
CA PRO A 217 7.27 9.80 50.90
C PRO A 217 8.32 8.95 50.16
N LEU A 218 8.05 8.74 48.87
CA LEU A 218 8.96 8.50 47.74
C LEU A 218 10.18 7.60 47.96
N GLY A 219 10.20 6.48 47.22
CA GLY A 219 11.45 5.88 46.75
C GLY A 219 11.22 5.18 45.40
N PRO A 220 11.94 5.56 44.33
CA PRO A 220 12.20 4.65 43.22
C PRO A 220 13.49 3.88 43.53
N MET A 221 13.47 2.56 43.37
CA MET A 221 14.67 1.73 43.40
C MET A 221 14.58 0.65 42.32
N GLN A 222 15.42 0.86 41.31
CA GLN A 222 15.98 -0.08 40.32
C GLN A 222 15.08 -0.59 39.21
#